data_AF-A0A936KTB4-F1
#
_entry.id   AF-A0A936KTB4-F1
#
_cell.length_a   1.000
_cell.length_b   1.000
_cell.length_c   1.000
_cell.angle_alpha   90.00
_cell.angle_beta   90.00
_cell.angle_gamma   90.00
#
_symmetry.space_group_name_H-M   'P 1'
#
loop_
_entity.id
_entity.type
_entity.pdbx_description
1 polymer ?
#
loop_
_entity_poly.entity_id
_entity_poly.type
_entity_poly.pdbx_seq_one_letter_code
_entity_poly.pdbx_strand_id
1 'polypeptide(L)'
;MFNKPGEESIPQKYEEIIKDGAQNVTEKDVEKVINKSDEIQRKFSAKGPLARFIEDGKLLIAIVKDYWAGAYRKVPYGVIASSVFTLMYVLNPFDLMPDMLPLIGQLDDVAVMGACLILVEQDLHKYKDWKLEQE
;
A
#
# COMPACT_ATOMS: atom_id res chain seq x y z
N MET A 1 -15.78 8.56 31.06
CA MET A 1 -15.17 9.53 30.13
C MET A 1 -15.19 8.89 28.76
N PHE A 2 -16.10 9.32 27.89
CA PHE A 2 -16.18 8.83 26.52
C PHE A 2 -15.24 9.68 25.67
N ASN A 3 -14.22 9.07 25.08
CA ASN A 3 -13.35 9.75 24.11
C ASN A 3 -14.18 10.12 22.87
N LYS A 4 -13.93 11.32 22.32
CA LYS A 4 -14.51 11.73 21.04
C LYS A 4 -13.97 10.82 19.93
N PRO A 5 -14.82 10.37 19.00
CA PRO A 5 -14.34 9.64 17.82
C PRO A 5 -13.52 10.60 16.95
N GLY A 6 -12.20 10.39 16.88
CA GLY A 6 -11.26 11.20 16.09
C GLY A 6 -9.96 11.61 16.79
N GLU A 7 -9.83 11.42 18.11
CA GLU A 7 -8.57 11.63 18.85
C GLU A 7 -7.85 10.28 19.05
N GLU A 8 -7.36 9.69 17.96
CA GLU A 8 -6.36 8.64 18.07
C GLU A 8 -4.99 9.34 18.15
N SER A 9 -4.40 9.38 19.34
CA SER A 9 -3.06 9.96 19.53
C SER A 9 -2.08 9.18 18.67
N ILE A 10 -1.37 9.87 17.76
CA ILE A 10 -0.28 9.28 16.98
C ILE A 10 0.65 8.55 17.97
N PRO A 11 0.87 7.22 17.82
CA PRO A 11 1.75 6.51 18.74
C PRO A 11 3.14 7.15 18.80
N GLN A 12 3.71 7.28 20.00
CA GLN A 12 4.94 8.05 20.27
C GLN A 12 6.10 7.70 19.32
N LYS A 13 6.22 6.42 18.94
CA LYS A 13 7.19 5.94 17.95
C LYS A 13 7.12 6.70 16.61
N TYR A 14 5.93 7.04 16.13
CA TYR A 14 5.77 7.78 14.87
C TYR A 14 6.17 9.25 15.02
N GLU A 15 5.90 9.87 16.17
CA GLU A 15 6.36 11.23 16.42
C GLU A 15 7.88 11.31 16.42
N GLU A 16 8.56 10.32 17.02
CA GLU A 16 10.02 10.24 17.01
C GLU A 16 10.58 10.08 15.60
N ILE A 17 9.99 9.20 14.77
CA ILE A 17 10.39 9.02 13.37
C ILE A 17 10.22 10.32 12.57
N ILE A 18 9.09 11.03 12.76
CA ILE A 18 8.83 12.29 12.05
C ILE A 18 9.81 13.37 12.51
N LYS A 19 10.05 13.49 13.82
CA LYS A 19 11.00 14.46 14.39
C LYS A 19 12.41 14.17 13.88
N ASP A 20 12.82 12.90 13.85
CA ASP A 20 14.12 12.48 13.35
C ASP A 20 14.28 12.74 11.84
N GLY A 21 13.26 12.43 11.04
CA GLY A 21 13.27 12.76 9.61
C GLY A 21 13.35 14.27 9.37
N ALA A 22 12.56 15.05 10.11
CA ALA A 22 12.47 16.51 9.93
C ALA A 22 13.74 17.25 10.34
N GLN A 23 14.41 16.83 11.42
CA GLN A 23 15.65 17.49 11.87
C GLN A 23 16.82 17.33 10.89
N ASN A 24 16.76 16.34 10.00
CA ASN A 24 17.80 16.04 9.02
C ASN A 24 17.57 16.72 7.65
N VAL A 25 16.48 17.48 7.48
CA VAL A 25 16.17 18.17 6.21
C VAL A 25 17.10 19.37 6.01
N THR A 26 17.75 19.44 4.84
CA THR A 26 18.66 20.53 4.49
C THR A 26 18.11 21.45 3.39
N GLU A 27 18.74 22.60 3.17
CA GLU A 27 18.40 23.50 2.05
C GLU A 27 18.47 22.79 0.68
N LYS A 28 19.41 21.85 0.50
CA LYS A 28 19.53 21.05 -0.73
C LYS A 28 18.32 20.15 -0.96
N ASP A 29 17.72 19.63 0.11
CA ASP A 29 16.52 18.81 0.01
C ASP A 29 15.31 19.65 -0.40
N VAL A 30 15.21 20.87 0.15
CA VAL A 30 14.20 21.86 -0.26
C VAL A 30 14.36 22.23 -1.74
N GLU A 31 15.59 22.54 -2.16
CA GLU A 31 15.89 22.85 -3.57
C GLU A 31 15.53 21.68 -4.49
N LYS A 32 15.86 20.45 -4.08
CA LYS A 32 15.49 19.23 -4.83
C LYS A 32 13.98 19.08 -4.98
N VAL A 33 13.19 19.38 -3.93
CA VAL A 33 11.72 19.35 -4.01
C VAL A 33 11.21 20.40 -4.99
N ILE A 34 11.74 21.62 -4.94
CA ILE A 34 11.36 22.71 -5.87
C ILE A 34 11.67 22.31 -7.32
N ASN A 35 12.89 21.86 -7.57
CA ASN A 35 13.36 21.46 -8.91
C ASN A 35 12.62 20.23 -9.46
N LYS A 36 12.04 19.39 -8.59
CA LYS A 36 11.25 18.21 -8.98
C LYS A 36 9.74 18.39 -8.77
N SER A 37 9.28 19.60 -8.52
CA SER A 37 7.88 19.88 -8.18
C SER A 37 6.89 19.36 -9.22
N ASP A 38 7.20 19.49 -10.52
CA ASP A 38 6.37 18.94 -11.60
C ASP A 38 6.31 17.41 -11.60
N GLU A 39 7.43 16.73 -11.32
CA GLU A 39 7.43 15.26 -11.20
C GLU A 39 6.59 14.81 -10.01
N ILE A 40 6.71 15.50 -8.88
CA ILE A 40 5.92 15.25 -7.68
C ILE A 40 4.44 15.45 -8.02
N GLN A 41 4.06 16.57 -8.61
CA GLN A 41 2.66 16.85 -9.00
C GLN A 41 2.09 15.77 -9.94
N ARG A 42 2.87 15.27 -10.91
CA ARG A 42 2.43 14.15 -11.75
C ARG A 42 2.12 12.89 -10.93
N LYS A 43 2.91 12.59 -9.89
CA LYS A 43 2.66 11.45 -8.99
C LYS A 43 1.34 11.57 -8.24
N PHE A 44 0.96 12.79 -7.83
CA PHE A 44 -0.28 13.10 -7.12
C PHE A 44 -1.48 13.36 -8.04
N SER A 45 -1.30 13.45 -9.35
CA SER A 45 -2.40 13.67 -10.28
C SER A 45 -3.41 12.52 -10.26
N ALA A 46 -4.66 12.79 -10.65
CA ALA A 46 -5.72 11.78 -10.73
C ALA A 46 -5.42 10.62 -11.70
N LYS A 47 -4.44 10.80 -12.60
CA LYS A 47 -3.93 9.75 -13.51
C LYS A 47 -2.52 9.30 -13.16
N GLY A 48 -2.02 9.74 -12.01
CA GLY A 48 -0.67 9.47 -11.53
C GLY A 48 -0.55 8.06 -10.95
N PRO A 49 0.69 7.58 -10.76
CA PRO A 49 0.97 6.32 -10.09
C PRO A 49 0.26 6.11 -8.75
N LEU A 50 0.06 7.16 -7.93
CA LEU A 50 -0.66 7.04 -6.66
C LEU A 50 -2.15 6.73 -6.85
N ALA A 51 -2.79 7.34 -7.85
CA ALA A 51 -4.19 7.04 -8.17
C ALA A 51 -4.33 5.58 -8.62
N ARG A 52 -3.40 5.08 -9.44
CA ARG A 52 -3.33 3.67 -9.84
C ARG A 52 -3.18 2.75 -8.64
N PHE A 53 -2.28 3.06 -7.71
CA PHE A 53 -2.09 2.26 -6.49
C PHE A 53 -3.38 2.16 -5.65
N ILE A 54 -4.15 3.25 -5.54
CA ILE A 54 -5.45 3.24 -4.87
C ILE A 54 -6.46 2.36 -5.62
N GLU A 55 -6.50 2.43 -6.95
CA GLU A 55 -7.34 1.56 -7.78
C GLU A 55 -6.98 0.07 -7.61
N ASP A 56 -5.69 -0.26 -7.65
CA ASP A 56 -5.20 -1.61 -7.46
C ASP A 56 -5.55 -2.13 -6.05
N GLY A 57 -5.40 -1.29 -5.02
CA GLY A 57 -5.84 -1.62 -3.66
C GLY A 57 -7.34 -1.93 -3.56
N LYS A 58 -8.19 -1.19 -4.27
CA LYS A 58 -9.63 -1.49 -4.35
C LYS A 58 -9.90 -2.82 -5.04
N LEU A 59 -9.16 -3.12 -6.11
CA LEU A 59 -9.29 -4.39 -6.83
C LEU A 59 -8.84 -5.58 -5.96
N LEU A 60 -7.75 -5.45 -5.22
CA LEU A 60 -7.28 -6.45 -4.24
C LEU A 60 -8.37 -6.75 -3.19
N ILE A 61 -9.01 -5.72 -2.65
CA ILE A 61 -10.12 -5.90 -1.69
C ILE A 61 -11.29 -6.63 -2.36
N ALA A 62 -11.62 -6.22 -3.58
CA ALA A 62 -12.77 -6.76 -4.30
C ALA A 62 -12.57 -8.24 -4.66
N ILE A 63 -11.39 -8.63 -5.18
CA ILE A 63 -11.11 -10.03 -5.53
C ILE A 63 -11.10 -10.93 -4.28
N VAL A 64 -10.60 -10.44 -3.15
CA VAL A 64 -10.66 -11.18 -1.87
C VAL A 64 -12.11 -11.40 -1.43
N LYS A 65 -12.97 -10.37 -1.53
CA LYS A 65 -14.40 -10.47 -1.20
C LYS A 65 -15.15 -11.44 -2.10
N ASP A 66 -14.97 -11.33 -3.41
CA ASP A 66 -15.66 -12.18 -4.39
C ASP A 66 -15.14 -13.62 -4.36
N TYR A 67 -13.85 -13.80 -4.08
CA TYR A 67 -13.31 -15.11 -3.76
C TYR A 67 -13.97 -15.63 -2.48
N TRP A 68 -13.96 -14.92 -1.36
CA TRP A 68 -14.59 -15.37 -0.12
C TRP A 68 -16.07 -15.77 -0.31
N ALA A 69 -16.85 -14.96 -1.02
CA ALA A 69 -18.25 -15.21 -1.34
C ALA A 69 -18.49 -16.37 -2.33
N GLY A 70 -17.45 -16.88 -2.99
CA GLY A 70 -17.54 -17.93 -4.00
C GLY A 70 -17.96 -17.46 -5.39
N ALA A 71 -18.13 -16.16 -5.60
CA ALA A 71 -18.50 -15.56 -6.88
C ALA A 71 -17.38 -15.67 -7.93
N TYR A 72 -16.11 -15.64 -7.49
CA TYR A 72 -14.96 -15.71 -8.39
C TYR A 72 -13.90 -16.71 -7.87
N ARG A 73 -13.76 -17.85 -8.56
CA ARG A 73 -12.82 -18.94 -8.20
C ARG A 73 -11.77 -19.23 -9.29
N LYS A 74 -11.70 -18.39 -10.32
CA LYS A 74 -10.84 -18.61 -11.51
C LYS A 74 -9.37 -18.29 -11.28
N VAL A 75 -8.99 -17.83 -10.07
CA VAL A 75 -7.62 -17.48 -9.71
C VAL A 75 -6.98 -18.52 -8.79
N PRO A 76 -5.66 -18.74 -8.91
CA PRO A 76 -4.91 -19.56 -7.96
C PRO A 76 -5.06 -19.02 -6.53
N TYR A 77 -5.07 -19.92 -5.54
CA TYR A 77 -5.12 -19.52 -4.12
C TYR A 77 -3.95 -18.61 -3.74
N GLY A 78 -2.78 -18.79 -4.38
CA GLY A 78 -1.62 -17.91 -4.18
C GLY A 78 -1.92 -16.43 -4.43
N VAL A 79 -2.75 -16.11 -5.44
CA VAL A 79 -3.14 -14.71 -5.73
C VAL A 79 -3.94 -14.12 -4.57
N ILE A 80 -4.85 -14.92 -3.99
CA ILE A 80 -5.66 -14.49 -2.84
C ILE A 80 -4.78 -14.33 -1.60
N ALA A 81 -3.89 -15.28 -1.34
CA ALA A 81 -2.96 -15.21 -0.21
C ALA A 81 -2.05 -13.97 -0.31
N SER A 82 -1.46 -13.70 -1.48
CA SER A 82 -0.65 -12.50 -1.73
C SER A 82 -1.46 -11.21 -1.63
N SER A 83 -2.72 -11.21 -2.09
CA SER A 83 -3.61 -10.05 -1.97
C SER A 83 -3.91 -9.75 -0.51
N VAL A 84 -4.26 -10.76 0.30
CA VAL A 84 -4.51 -10.61 1.73
C VAL A 84 -3.26 -10.14 2.46
N PHE A 85 -2.10 -10.74 2.18
CA PHE A 85 -0.82 -10.34 2.77
C PHE A 85 -0.50 -8.87 2.49
N THR A 86 -0.67 -8.44 1.23
CA THR A 86 -0.46 -7.04 0.82
C THR A 86 -1.42 -6.09 1.55
N LEU A 87 -2.70 -6.45 1.66
CA LEU A 87 -3.70 -5.64 2.37
C LEU A 87 -3.45 -5.57 3.88
N MET A 88 -3.03 -6.66 4.51
CA MET A 88 -2.63 -6.67 5.92
C MET A 88 -1.43 -5.74 6.17
N TYR A 89 -0.45 -5.73 5.25
CA TYR A 89 0.67 -4.81 5.30
C TYR A 89 0.22 -3.34 5.20
N VAL A 90 -0.73 -3.03 4.32
CA VAL A 90 -1.29 -1.67 4.21
C VAL A 90 -2.04 -1.26 5.49
N LEU A 91 -2.76 -2.18 6.14
CA LEU A 91 -3.51 -1.90 7.37
C LEU A 91 -2.58 -1.63 8.56
N ASN A 92 -1.53 -2.44 8.71
CA ASN A 92 -0.55 -2.25 9.76
C ASN A 92 0.82 -2.71 9.27
N PRO A 93 1.64 -1.80 8.70
CA PRO A 93 2.94 -2.17 8.13
C PRO A 93 3.90 -2.72 9.20
N PHE A 94 3.69 -2.36 10.47
CA PHE A 94 4.54 -2.78 11.59
C PHE A 94 4.03 -4.03 12.33
N ASP A 95 2.81 -4.53 12.09
CA ASP A 95 2.28 -5.77 12.72
C ASP A 95 2.91 -7.04 12.15
N LEU A 96 3.40 -6.97 10.92
CA LEU A 96 4.07 -8.10 10.25
C LEU A 96 5.54 -8.21 10.66
N MET A 97 6.05 -7.22 11.40
CA MET A 97 7.42 -7.12 11.87
C MET A 97 7.80 -7.72 13.25
N PRO A 98 6.93 -8.29 14.11
CA PRO A 98 7.40 -8.69 15.44
C PRO A 98 8.34 -9.91 15.46
N ASP A 99 8.16 -10.92 14.60
CA ASP A 99 8.80 -12.23 14.87
C ASP A 99 9.40 -12.99 13.67
N MET A 100 9.39 -12.47 12.44
CA MET A 100 9.78 -13.27 11.26
C MET A 100 11.13 -12.96 10.61
N LEU A 101 11.81 -11.84 10.91
CA LEU A 101 13.02 -11.45 10.16
C LEU A 101 14.11 -10.78 11.02
N PRO A 102 14.77 -11.51 11.93
CA PRO A 102 15.99 -11.01 12.58
C PRO A 102 17.20 -10.85 11.63
N LEU A 103 17.02 -11.01 10.31
CA LEU A 103 18.10 -11.16 9.32
C LEU A 103 17.86 -10.43 7.98
N ILE A 104 16.92 -9.49 7.91
CA ILE A 104 16.74 -8.67 6.70
C ILE A 104 16.73 -7.20 7.11
N GLY A 105 17.93 -6.65 7.32
CA GLY A 105 18.13 -5.22 7.59
C GLY A 105 18.15 -4.34 6.33
N GLN A 106 17.72 -4.82 5.16
CA GLN A 106 17.83 -4.10 3.87
C GLN A 106 16.76 -4.45 2.81
N LEU A 107 15.59 -5.00 3.17
CA LEU A 107 14.47 -5.01 2.21
C LEU A 107 13.70 -3.71 2.42
N ASP A 108 13.86 -2.76 1.49
CA ASP A 108 12.97 -1.60 1.39
C ASP A 108 11.52 -2.12 1.36
N ASP A 109 10.73 -1.77 2.37
CA ASP A 109 9.34 -2.20 2.55
C ASP A 109 8.44 -1.94 1.32
N VAL A 110 8.80 -0.92 0.54
CA VAL A 110 8.15 -0.55 -0.73
C VAL A 110 8.43 -1.56 -1.84
N ALA A 111 9.61 -2.20 -1.83
CA ALA A 111 10.00 -3.19 -2.83
C ALA A 111 9.19 -4.48 -2.69
N VAL A 112 8.87 -4.89 -1.46
CA VAL A 112 8.03 -6.08 -1.21
C VAL A 112 6.60 -5.83 -1.68
N MET A 113 6.00 -4.69 -1.34
CA MET A 113 4.68 -4.31 -1.88
C MET A 113 4.68 -4.24 -3.41
N GLY A 114 5.71 -3.62 -4.01
CA GLY A 114 5.85 -3.54 -5.46
C GLY A 114 5.95 -4.92 -6.12
N ALA A 115 6.73 -5.82 -5.54
CA ALA A 115 6.87 -7.19 -6.02
C ALA A 115 5.55 -7.98 -5.91
N CYS A 116 4.84 -7.86 -4.78
CA CYS A 116 3.53 -8.50 -4.60
C CYS A 116 2.50 -8.00 -5.62
N LEU A 117 2.46 -6.69 -5.87
CA LEU A 117 1.58 -6.10 -6.89
C LEU A 117 1.91 -6.61 -8.29
N ILE A 118 3.19 -6.67 -8.67
CA ILE A 118 3.62 -7.22 -9.97
C ILE A 118 3.18 -8.68 -10.12
N LEU A 119 3.31 -9.49 -9.06
CA LEU A 119 2.93 -10.91 -9.10
C LEU A 119 1.44 -11.14 -9.32
N VAL A 120 0.58 -10.24 -8.81
CA VAL A 120 -0.88 -10.37 -8.92
C VAL A 120 -1.48 -9.54 -10.05
N GLU A 121 -0.72 -8.66 -10.70
CA GLU A 121 -1.18 -7.71 -11.72
C GLU A 121 -1.96 -8.39 -12.86
N GLN A 122 -1.41 -9.47 -13.42
CA GLN A 122 -2.05 -10.17 -14.54
C GLN A 122 -3.39 -10.81 -14.16
N ASP A 123 -3.50 -11.34 -12.94
CA ASP A 123 -4.72 -11.96 -12.46
C ASP A 123 -5.73 -10.92 -11.99
N LEU A 124 -5.27 -9.78 -11.49
CA LEU A 124 -6.11 -8.60 -11.24
C LEU A 124 -6.71 -8.05 -12.52
N HIS A 125 -5.98 -8.04 -13.64
CA HIS A 125 -6.53 -7.63 -14.94
C HIS A 125 -7.67 -8.56 -15.37
N LYS A 126 -7.48 -9.87 -15.31
CA LYS A 126 -8.54 -10.84 -15.64
C LYS A 126 -9.76 -10.70 -14.72
N TYR A 127 -9.52 -10.43 -13.43
CA TYR A 127 -10.60 -10.17 -12.48
C TYR A 127 -11.34 -8.86 -12.78
N LYS A 128 -10.61 -7.80 -13.13
CA LYS A 128 -11.16 -6.51 -13.53
C LYS A 128 -12.03 -6.63 -14.77
N ASP A 129 -11.56 -7.33 -15.79
CA ASP A 129 -12.32 -7.60 -17.02
C ASP A 129 -13.62 -8.35 -16.70
N TRP A 130 -13.53 -9.41 -15.90
CA TRP A 130 -14.72 -10.14 -15.44
C TRP A 130 -15.69 -9.25 -14.65
N LYS A 131 -15.20 -8.34 -13.80
CA LYS A 131 -16.05 -7.41 -13.05
C LYS A 131 -16.82 -6.46 -13.96
N LEU A 132 -16.15 -5.94 -14.99
CA LEU A 132 -16.78 -5.06 -15.99
C LEU A 132 -17.86 -5.77 -16.80
N GLU A 133 -17.72 -7.08 -17.03
CA GLU A 133 -18.76 -7.89 -17.69
C GLU A 133 -20.02 -8.12 -16.82
N GLN A 134 -19.94 -7.88 -15.50
CA GLN A 134 -21.08 -8.03 -14.58
C GLN A 134 -21.85 -6.72 -14.33
N GLU A 135 -21.36 -5.59 -14.84
CA GLU A 135 -22.03 -4.27 -14.80
C GLU A 135 -22.89 -4.03 -16.05
#